data_AF-A0A2P6WA05-F1
#
_entry.id   AF-A0A2P6WA05-F1
#
_cell.length_a   1.000
_cell.length_b   1.000
_cell.length_c   1.000
_cell.angle_alpha   90.00
_cell.angle_beta   90.00
_cell.angle_gamma   90.00
#
_symmetry.space_group_name_H-M   'P 1'
#
loop_
_entity.id
_entity.type
_entity.pdbx_description
1 polymer ?
#
loop_
_entity_poly.entity_id
_entity_poly.type
_entity_poly.pdbx_seq_one_letter_code
_entity_poly.pdbx_strand_id
1 'polypeptide(L)' 'MPKKQFENDSKTLEQLKHLGKNIKNQLQDPEEEDLTFDTQVRSRSNVEYDEEEGRLALGDSYSTRKFLN' A
#
# COMPACT_ATOMS: atom_id res chain seq x y z
N MET A 1 20.18 18.31 -6.53
CA MET A 1 19.52 17.12 -7.13
C MET A 1 18.36 17.58 -7.99
N PRO A 2 18.18 17.08 -9.21
CA PRO A 2 16.99 17.41 -10.00
C PRO A 2 15.75 16.88 -9.26
N LYS A 3 14.72 17.71 -9.10
CA LYS A 3 13.43 17.27 -8.55
C LYS A 3 12.83 16.27 -9.54
N LYS A 4 12.74 15.00 -9.16
CA LYS A 4 11.99 13.99 -9.91
C LYS A 4 10.54 14.48 -9.94
N GLN A 5 10.02 14.84 -11.11
CA GLN A 5 8.59 15.10 -11.25
C GLN A 5 7.89 13.75 -11.09
N PHE A 6 7.08 13.60 -10.05
CA PHE A 6 6.30 12.40 -9.84
C PHE A 6 5.05 12.51 -10.72
N GLU A 7 5.06 11.81 -11.86
CA GLU A 7 3.94 11.79 -12.80
C GLU A 7 2.63 11.26 -12.18
N ASN A 8 2.71 10.64 -10.99
CA ASN A 8 1.60 10.05 -10.22
C ASN A 8 1.39 10.67 -8.82
N ASP A 9 1.79 11.93 -8.61
CA ASP A 9 1.76 12.58 -7.30
C ASP A 9 0.36 12.63 -6.66
N SER A 10 -0.70 12.85 -7.46
CA SER A 10 -2.08 12.94 -6.95
C SER A 10 -2.60 11.61 -6.41
N LYS A 11 -2.46 10.53 -7.18
CA LYS A 11 -2.86 9.16 -6.78
C LYS A 11 -2.08 8.71 -5.54
N THR A 12 -0.78 8.99 -5.52
CA THR A 12 0.09 8.68 -4.37
C THR A 12 -0.37 9.45 -3.13
N LEU A 13 -0.66 10.74 -3.28
CA LEU A 13 -1.14 11.58 -2.17
C LEU A 13 -2.49 11.10 -1.63
N GLU A 14 -3.43 10.70 -2.50
CA GLU A 14 -4.71 10.13 -2.08
C GLU A 14 -4.53 8.84 -1.28
N GLN A 15 -3.69 7.92 -1.76
CA GLN A 15 -3.39 6.68 -1.05
C GLN A 15 -2.77 6.96 0.33
N LEU A 16 -1.83 7.92 0.42
CA LEU A 16 -1.24 8.32 1.70
C LEU A 16 -2.25 8.95 2.65
N LYS A 17 -3.18 9.78 2.14
CA LYS A 17 -4.27 10.34 2.96
C LYS A 17 -5.20 9.26 3.49
N HIS A 18 -5.58 8.29 2.65
CA HIS A 18 -6.40 7.15 3.07
C HIS A 18 -5.71 6.32 4.14
N LEU A 19 -4.42 6.00 3.94
CA LEU A 19 -3.62 5.28 4.92
C LEU A 19 -3.57 6.03 6.27
N GLY A 20 -3.24 7.32 6.24
CA GLY A 20 -3.18 8.14 7.45
C GLY A 20 -4.51 8.24 8.19
N LYS A 21 -5.64 8.32 7.46
CA LYS A 21 -6.98 8.33 8.06
C LYS A 21 -7.29 6.98 8.75
N ASN A 22 -6.95 5.87 8.11
CA ASN A 22 -7.19 4.53 8.67
C ASN A 22 -6.38 4.32 9.96
N ILE A 23 -5.09 4.68 9.95
CA ILE A 23 -4.24 4.60 11.14
C ILE A 23 -4.78 5.49 12.26
N LYS A 24 -5.21 6.72 11.95
CA LYS A 24 -5.79 7.63 12.95
C LYS A 24 -7.05 7.03 13.59
N ASN A 25 -7.91 6.38 12.80
CA ASN A 25 -9.12 5.76 13.33
C ASN A 25 -8.78 4.58 14.25
N GLN A 26 -7.84 3.72 13.85
CA GLN A 26 -7.36 2.62 14.69
C GLN A 26 -6.78 3.11 16.02
N LEU A 27 -6.00 4.20 16.01
CA LEU A 27 -5.47 4.83 17.24
C LEU A 27 -6.56 5.38 18.19
N GLN A 28 -7.77 5.62 17.68
CA GLN A 28 -8.88 6.15 18.47
C GLN A 28 -9.83 5.06 18.94
N ASP A 29 -9.67 3.83 18.45
CA ASP A 29 -10.50 2.70 18.82
C ASP A 29 -9.87 1.97 20.02
N PRO A 30 -10.54 1.95 21.18
CA PRO A 30 -10.03 1.27 22.37
C PRO A 30 -10.00 -0.26 22.25
N GLU A 31 -10.72 -0.84 21.28
CA GLU A 31 -10.74 -2.29 21.03
C GLU A 31 -9.67 -2.73 20.02
N GLU A 32 -9.03 -1.79 19.34
CA GLU A 32 -8.00 -2.11 18.34
C GLU A 32 -6.65 -2.39 19.04
N GLU A 33 -6.26 -3.66 19.09
CA GLU A 33 -5.05 -4.09 19.79
C GLU A 33 -3.75 -3.73 19.03
N ASP A 34 -3.79 -3.70 17.70
CA ASP A 34 -2.62 -3.48 16.84
C ASP A 34 -2.93 -2.56 15.68
N LEU A 35 -1.98 -1.69 15.34
CA LEU A 35 -2.09 -0.90 14.11
C LEU A 35 -1.88 -1.78 12.88
N THR A 36 -2.79 -1.70 11.92
CA THR A 36 -2.79 -2.53 10.72
C THR A 36 -2.89 -1.73 9.42
N PHE A 37 -2.36 -2.29 8.34
CA PHE A 37 -2.47 -1.75 6.99
C PHE A 37 -2.48 -2.86 5.94
N ASP A 38 -3.13 -2.60 4.81
CA ASP A 38 -3.19 -3.55 3.69
C ASP A 38 -2.01 -3.36 2.74
N THR A 39 -1.46 -4.48 2.27
CA THR A 39 -0.40 -4.48 1.26
C THR A 39 -0.57 -5.66 0.31
N GLN A 40 -0.13 -5.49 -0.94
CA GLN A 40 -0.20 -6.55 -1.93
C GLN A 40 0.64 -7.76 -1.52
N VAL A 41 0.08 -8.95 -1.75
CA VAL A 41 0.73 -10.22 -1.41
C VAL A 41 1.85 -10.51 -2.40
N ARG A 42 3.03 -10.87 -1.88
CA ARG A 42 4.16 -11.32 -2.71
C ARG A 42 4.18 -12.85 -2.80
N SER A 43 3.25 -13.41 -3.57
CA SER A 43 3.19 -14.84 -3.85
C SER A 43 3.36 -15.11 -5.34
N ARG A 44 3.81 -16.31 -5.70
CA ARG A 44 3.91 -16.73 -7.13
C ARG A 44 2.56 -16.65 -7.85
N SER A 45 1.45 -16.78 -7.12
CA SER A 45 0.09 -16.70 -7.65
C SER A 45 -0.45 -15.27 -7.76
N ASN A 46 0.26 -14.27 -7.24
CA ASN A 46 -0.14 -12.86 -7.26
C ASN A 46 0.91 -11.99 -7.97
N VAL A 47 1.60 -12.57 -8.95
CA VAL A 47 2.60 -11.88 -9.75
C VAL A 47 2.27 -12.15 -11.21
N GLU A 48 2.18 -11.08 -11.99
CA GLU A 48 1.90 -11.13 -13.42
C GLU A 48 3.00 -10.38 -14.18
N TYR A 49 3.27 -10.79 -15.41
CA TYR A 49 4.20 -10.07 -16.27
C TYR A 49 3.47 -8.92 -16.94
N ASP A 50 3.90 -7.71 -16.64
CA ASP A 50 3.45 -6.48 -17.27
C ASP A 50 4.21 -6.33 -18.60
N GLU A 51 3.52 -6.63 -19.72
CA GLU A 51 4.09 -6.56 -21.07
C GLU A 51 4.42 -5.13 -21.50
N GLU A 52 3.72 -4.13 -20.97
CA GLU A 52 3.93 -2.71 -21.31
C GLU A 52 5.23 -2.20 -20.68
N GLU A 53 5.43 -2.50 -19.39
CA GLU A 53 6.61 -2.08 -18.63
C GLU A 53 7.77 -3.09 -18.70
N GLY A 54 7.55 -4.25 -19.33
CA GLY A 54 8.53 -5.33 -19.49
C GLY A 54 9.02 -5.95 -18.19
N ARG A 55 8.20 -5.95 -17.13
CA ARG A 55 8.60 -6.35 -15.77
C ARG A 55 7.51 -7.12 -15.03
N LEU A 56 7.87 -7.79 -13.95
CA LEU A 56 6.89 -8.41 -13.06
C LEU A 56 6.19 -7.34 -12.20
N ALA A 57 4.87 -7.36 -12.19
CA ALA A 57 4.00 -6.54 -11.36
C ALA A 57 3.26 -7.40 -10.32
N LEU A 58 2.87 -6.78 -9.20
CA LEU A 58 2.02 -7.43 -8.20
C LEU A 58 0.56 -7.33 -8.65
N GLY A 59 -0.16 -8.44 -8.55
CA GLY A 59 -1.58 -8.52 -8.84
C GLY A 59 -2.47 -8.00 -7.71
N ASP A 60 -3.76 -8.30 -7.81
CA ASP A 60 -4.82 -7.68 -7.00
C ASP A 60 -5.06 -8.36 -5.63
N SER A 61 -4.25 -9.33 -5.23
CA SER A 61 -4.38 -9.94 -3.89
C SER A 61 -3.72 -9.08 -2.82
N TYR A 62 -4.45 -8.82 -1.74
CA TYR A 62 -3.98 -8.04 -0.59
C TYR A 62 -3.99 -8.87 0.70
N SER A 63 -3.14 -8.48 1.64
CA SER A 63 -3.12 -8.98 3.01
C SER A 63 -2.97 -7.82 3.97
N THR A 64 -3.71 -7.86 5.05
CA THR A 64 -3.55 -6.97 6.19
C THR A 64 -2.30 -7.36 6.97
N ARG A 65 -1.48 -6.39 7.36
CA ARG A 65 -0.30 -6.57 8.21
C ARG A 65 -0.33 -5.62 9.38
N LYS A 66 0.24 -6.06 10.50
CA LYS A 66 0.51 -5.23 11.67
C LYS A 66 1.70 -4.32 11.39
N PHE A 67 1.67 -3.10 11.94
CA PHE A 67 2.77 -2.12 11.87
C PHE A 67 3.99 -2.57 12.66
N LEU A 68 3.78 -3.38 13.69
CA LEU A 68 4.81 -3.95 14.54
C LEU A 68 4.94 -5.45 14.24
N ASN A 69 6.14 -5.84 13.80
CA ASN A 69 6.70 -7.14 14.18
C ASN A 69 7.51 -6.92 15.46
#